data_AF-A0A7S1GTG2-F1
#
_entry.id   AF-A0A7S1GTG2-F1
#
_cell.length_a   1.000
_cell.length_b   1.000
_cell.length_c   1.000
_cell.angle_alpha   90.00
_cell.angle_beta   90.00
_cell.angle_gamma   90.00
#
_symmetry.space_group_name_H-M   'P 1'
#
loop_
_entity.id
_entity.type
_entity.pdbx_description
1 polymer ?
#
loop_
_entity_poly.entity_id
_entity_poly.type
_entity_poly.pdbx_seq_one_letter_code
_entity_poly.pdbx_strand_id
1 'polypeptide(L)'
;ALMNAGVQNLVSPPPGDEQRMQHGARAMQDLLLRGDRDTACRTAMEHELWAPALLLSSYMDIDTYTKVMAEFARRNFVAGTPLRTLYMLFAGQGGQLFEGGCVDALLDSWQHNLSVVLSNRTPGDIEVMRQLGDALLARRGDFHACQFCHAVAGGLPEHANAQDGASARRFLLLGGDHMQCPASFCTLAAVHRTEMWEHAHRLA
;
A
#
# COMPACT_ATOMS: atom_id res chain seq x y z
N ALA A 1 24.57 -4.10 -7.77
CA ALA A 1 23.64 -4.70 -8.75
C ALA A 1 22.35 -3.87 -8.81
N LEU A 2 22.49 -2.60 -9.17
CA LEU A 2 21.38 -1.66 -9.35
C LEU A 2 21.20 -1.47 -10.86
N MET A 3 19.95 -1.35 -11.30
CA MET A 3 19.51 -1.15 -12.69
C MET A 3 19.47 -2.40 -13.57
N ASN A 4 18.58 -3.33 -13.22
CA ASN A 4 17.88 -4.09 -14.27
C ASN A 4 16.48 -4.51 -13.80
N ALA A 5 15.71 -3.54 -13.30
CA ALA A 5 14.26 -3.66 -13.34
C ALA A 5 13.89 -3.41 -14.79
N GLY A 6 13.75 -4.49 -15.58
CA GLY A 6 13.21 -4.43 -16.93
C GLY A 6 11.95 -3.57 -16.92
N VAL A 7 11.68 -2.89 -18.04
CA VAL A 7 10.52 -2.03 -18.25
C VAL A 7 9.25 -2.85 -18.01
N GLN A 8 8.87 -3.01 -16.74
CA GLN A 8 7.61 -3.61 -16.34
C GLN A 8 6.57 -2.65 -16.85
N ASN A 9 5.63 -3.17 -17.63
CA ASN A 9 4.51 -2.38 -18.12
C ASN A 9 3.78 -1.81 -16.90
N LEU A 10 4.04 -0.55 -16.56
CA LEU A 10 3.51 0.11 -15.35
C LEU A 10 2.02 0.38 -15.49
N VAL A 11 1.57 0.45 -16.74
CA VAL A 11 0.21 0.80 -17.14
C VAL A 11 -0.33 -0.34 -18.00
N SER A 12 -1.55 -0.77 -17.71
CA SER A 12 -2.32 -1.66 -18.59
C SER A 12 -2.48 -0.96 -19.95
N PRO A 13 -2.16 -1.58 -21.10
CA PRO A 13 -2.32 -0.90 -22.38
C PRO A 13 -3.79 -0.45 -22.55
N PRO A 14 -4.07 0.84 -22.81
CA PRO A 14 -5.43 1.29 -23.02
C PRO A 14 -5.97 0.63 -24.29
N PRO A 15 -7.16 0.01 -24.27
CA PRO A 15 -7.75 -0.51 -25.49
C PRO A 15 -8.05 0.65 -26.45
N GLY A 16 -7.76 0.42 -27.74
CA GLY A 16 -8.02 1.37 -28.81
C GLY A 16 -9.52 1.49 -29.08
N ASP A 17 -10.14 2.51 -28.51
CA ASP A 17 -11.61 2.67 -28.49
C ASP A 17 -12.05 4.15 -28.52
N GLU A 18 -11.50 4.95 -29.44
CA GLU A 18 -11.88 6.37 -29.59
C GLU A 18 -13.41 6.54 -29.72
N GLN A 19 -14.08 5.60 -30.39
CA GLN A 19 -15.54 5.55 -30.48
C GLN A 19 -16.24 5.22 -29.16
N ARG A 20 -15.71 4.31 -28.32
CA ARG A 20 -16.32 4.02 -27.01
C ARG A 20 -16.08 5.15 -26.03
N MET A 21 -14.92 5.82 -26.10
CA MET A 21 -14.64 7.01 -25.31
C MET A 21 -15.60 8.14 -25.68
N GLN A 22 -15.84 8.35 -26.97
CA GLN A 22 -16.74 9.40 -27.45
C GLN A 22 -18.21 9.09 -27.17
N HIS A 23 -18.61 7.82 -27.23
CA HIS A 23 -19.93 7.37 -26.76
C HIS A 23 -20.10 7.61 -25.26
N GLY A 24 -19.12 7.22 -24.45
CA GLY A 24 -19.12 7.44 -23.00
C GLY A 24 -19.20 8.92 -22.63
N ALA A 25 -18.47 9.79 -23.35
CA ALA A 25 -18.50 11.23 -23.14
C ALA A 25 -19.88 11.84 -23.44
N ARG A 26 -20.56 11.38 -24.50
CA ARG A 26 -21.93 11.81 -24.82
C ARG A 26 -22.94 11.36 -23.76
N ALA A 27 -22.86 10.10 -23.33
CA ALA A 27 -23.72 9.56 -22.28
C ALA A 27 -23.52 10.30 -20.95
N MET A 28 -22.27 10.57 -20.58
CA MET A 28 -21.91 11.38 -19.40
C MET A 28 -22.50 12.79 -19.50
N GLN A 29 -22.39 13.45 -20.66
CA GLN A 29 -22.96 14.79 -20.88
C GLN A 29 -24.49 14.78 -20.72
N ASP A 30 -25.19 13.80 -21.29
CA ASP A 30 -26.65 13.69 -21.18
C ASP A 30 -27.12 13.50 -19.73
N LEU A 31 -26.38 12.73 -18.93
CA LEU A 31 -26.65 12.54 -17.50
C LEU A 31 -26.40 13.82 -16.71
N LEU A 32 -25.31 14.53 -17.00
CA LEU A 32 -25.00 15.80 -16.34
C LEU A 32 -26.02 16.90 -16.67
N LEU A 33 -26.54 16.95 -17.91
CA LEU A 33 -27.62 17.85 -18.30
C LEU A 33 -28.91 17.60 -17.51
N ARG A 34 -29.12 16.37 -17.02
CA ARG A 34 -30.24 15.98 -16.14
C ARG A 34 -29.94 16.20 -14.65
N GLY A 35 -28.71 16.60 -14.31
CA GLY A 35 -28.25 16.78 -12.93
C GLY A 35 -27.83 15.50 -12.22
N ASP A 36 -27.79 14.34 -12.89
CA ASP A 36 -27.42 13.06 -12.29
C ASP A 36 -25.89 12.87 -12.31
N ARG A 37 -25.22 13.40 -11.28
CA ARG A 37 -23.76 13.36 -11.14
C ARG A 37 -23.25 11.97 -10.79
N ASP A 38 -23.98 11.22 -9.96
CA ASP A 38 -23.59 9.88 -9.51
C ASP A 38 -23.53 8.89 -10.67
N THR A 39 -24.58 8.84 -11.49
CA THR A 39 -24.61 7.96 -12.65
C THR A 39 -23.61 8.44 -13.71
N ALA A 40 -23.48 9.74 -13.93
CA ALA A 40 -22.48 10.28 -14.85
C ALA A 40 -21.05 9.88 -14.47
N CYS A 41 -20.70 9.93 -13.18
CA CYS A 41 -19.39 9.50 -12.68
C CYS A 41 -19.17 8.00 -12.91
N ARG A 42 -20.18 7.17 -12.62
CA ARG A 42 -20.11 5.71 -12.84
C ARG A 42 -19.93 5.36 -14.32
N THR A 43 -20.70 6.00 -15.20
CA THR A 43 -20.57 5.86 -16.66
C THR A 43 -19.17 6.27 -17.12
N ALA A 44 -18.61 7.35 -16.59
CA ALA A 44 -17.24 7.75 -16.90
C ALA A 44 -16.22 6.65 -16.53
N MET A 45 -16.36 6.00 -15.37
CA MET A 45 -15.49 4.90 -14.96
C MET A 45 -15.64 3.64 -15.84
N GLU A 46 -16.88 3.28 -16.21
CA GLU A 46 -17.18 2.14 -17.08
C GLU A 46 -16.56 2.27 -18.46
N HIS A 47 -16.49 3.51 -18.97
CA HIS A 47 -15.85 3.87 -20.24
C HIS A 47 -14.37 4.27 -20.11
N GLU A 48 -13.75 4.04 -18.94
CA GLU A 48 -12.34 4.35 -18.65
C GLU A 48 -11.98 5.85 -18.86
N LEU A 49 -12.97 6.73 -18.76
CA LEU A 49 -12.81 8.19 -18.78
C LEU A 49 -12.38 8.68 -17.40
N TRP A 50 -11.17 8.27 -16.97
CA TRP A 50 -10.68 8.50 -15.61
C TRP A 50 -10.48 9.96 -15.26
N ALA A 51 -9.97 10.79 -16.18
CA ALA A 51 -9.74 12.20 -15.89
C ALA A 51 -11.06 12.96 -15.63
N PRO A 52 -12.11 12.83 -16.48
CA PRO A 52 -13.44 13.34 -16.16
C PRO A 52 -14.06 12.75 -14.89
N ALA A 53 -13.90 11.44 -14.64
CA ALA A 53 -14.44 10.79 -13.45
C ALA A 53 -13.81 11.32 -12.14
N LEU A 54 -12.48 11.42 -12.10
CA LEU A 54 -11.74 11.95 -10.95
C LEU A 54 -12.06 13.43 -10.71
N LEU A 55 -12.15 14.24 -11.77
CA LEU A 55 -12.51 15.65 -11.64
C LEU A 55 -13.94 15.82 -11.15
N LEU A 56 -14.91 15.10 -11.75
CA LEU A 56 -16.30 15.18 -11.35
C LEU A 56 -16.50 14.75 -9.89
N SER A 57 -15.93 13.60 -9.50
CA SER A 57 -16.04 13.09 -8.14
C SER A 57 -15.42 14.02 -7.09
N SER A 58 -14.40 14.80 -7.45
CA SER A 58 -13.82 15.82 -6.55
C SER A 58 -14.80 16.94 -6.16
N TYR A 59 -15.86 17.16 -6.96
CA TYR A 59 -16.94 18.12 -6.67
C TYR A 59 -18.21 17.46 -6.10
N MET A 60 -18.16 16.17 -5.78
CA MET A 60 -19.26 15.43 -5.15
C MET A 60 -19.01 15.32 -3.64
N ASP A 61 -18.27 14.29 -3.23
CA ASP A 61 -17.92 14.02 -1.84
C ASP A 61 -16.61 13.21 -1.78
N ILE A 62 -15.97 13.22 -0.61
CA ILE A 62 -14.67 12.57 -0.43
C ILE A 62 -14.76 11.03 -0.54
N ASP A 63 -15.89 10.42 -0.17
CA ASP A 63 -16.06 8.97 -0.24
C ASP A 63 -16.18 8.51 -1.69
N THR A 64 -16.88 9.26 -2.54
CA THR A 64 -16.97 9.00 -3.97
C THR A 64 -15.61 9.20 -4.64
N TYR A 65 -14.93 10.32 -4.35
CA TYR A 65 -13.60 10.58 -4.91
C TYR A 65 -12.58 9.48 -4.57
N THR A 66 -12.52 9.06 -3.30
CA THR A 66 -11.60 7.99 -2.86
C THR A 66 -11.93 6.64 -3.51
N LYS A 67 -13.21 6.30 -3.67
CA LYS A 67 -13.63 5.09 -4.41
C LYS A 67 -13.21 5.12 -5.88
N VAL A 68 -13.40 6.25 -6.56
CA VAL A 68 -13.00 6.43 -7.97
C VAL A 68 -11.48 6.32 -8.11
N MET A 69 -10.72 6.96 -7.21
CA MET A 69 -9.25 6.88 -7.20
C MET A 69 -8.75 5.45 -6.99
N ALA A 70 -9.34 4.72 -6.03
CA ALA A 70 -8.95 3.34 -5.80
C ALA A 70 -9.23 2.46 -7.03
N GLU A 71 -10.41 2.61 -7.65
CA GLU A 71 -10.75 1.85 -8.87
C GLU A 71 -9.84 2.21 -10.06
N PHE A 72 -9.52 3.49 -10.23
CA PHE A 72 -8.52 3.95 -11.20
C PHE A 72 -7.18 3.24 -10.99
N ALA A 73 -6.67 3.22 -9.75
CA ALA A 73 -5.42 2.55 -9.43
C ALA A 73 -5.47 1.04 -9.72
N ARG A 74 -6.59 0.38 -9.40
CA ARG A 74 -6.75 -1.06 -9.62
C ARG A 74 -6.78 -1.45 -11.10
N ARG A 75 -7.41 -0.64 -11.95
CA ARG A 75 -7.56 -0.94 -13.38
C ARG A 75 -6.36 -0.51 -14.22
N ASN A 76 -5.73 0.61 -13.86
CA ASN A 76 -4.66 1.19 -14.66
C ASN A 76 -3.26 0.73 -14.24
N PHE A 77 -3.05 0.34 -12.99
CA PHE A 77 -1.73 -0.06 -12.50
C PHE A 77 -1.67 -1.54 -12.13
N VAL A 78 -0.57 -2.17 -12.54
CA VAL A 78 -0.30 -3.57 -12.25
C VAL A 78 -0.20 -3.79 -10.75
N ALA A 79 -0.75 -4.92 -10.27
CA ALA A 79 -0.69 -5.29 -8.87
C ALA A 79 0.76 -5.42 -8.38
N GLY A 80 1.02 -4.96 -7.16
CA GLY A 80 2.35 -4.96 -6.56
C GLY A 80 3.30 -3.85 -7.04
N THR A 81 2.88 -3.01 -7.99
CA THR A 81 3.68 -1.83 -8.36
C THR A 81 3.61 -0.75 -7.28
N PRO A 82 4.71 -0.01 -7.04
CA PRO A 82 4.69 1.12 -6.10
C PRO A 82 3.64 2.19 -6.44
N LEU A 83 3.35 2.37 -7.74
CA LEU A 83 2.36 3.34 -8.19
C LEU A 83 0.94 2.94 -7.75
N ARG A 84 0.56 1.67 -7.89
CA ARG A 84 -0.72 1.16 -7.37
C ARG A 84 -0.80 1.31 -5.86
N THR A 85 0.27 0.95 -5.15
CA THR A 85 0.35 1.08 -3.68
C THR A 85 0.12 2.52 -3.22
N LEU A 86 0.79 3.48 -3.86
CA LEU A 86 0.68 4.89 -3.50
C LEU A 86 -0.73 5.43 -3.71
N TYR A 87 -1.36 5.17 -4.86
CA TYR A 87 -2.71 5.67 -5.13
C TYR A 87 -3.78 4.98 -4.27
N MET A 88 -3.61 3.69 -3.96
CA MET A 88 -4.48 2.99 -3.01
C MET A 88 -4.36 3.58 -1.60
N LEU A 89 -3.15 3.99 -1.21
CA LEU A 89 -2.91 4.67 0.06
C LEU A 89 -3.53 6.08 0.08
N PHE A 90 -3.39 6.88 -0.98
CA PHE A 90 -4.07 8.18 -1.11
C PHE A 90 -5.59 8.07 -1.11
N ALA A 91 -6.13 6.97 -1.64
CA ALA A 91 -7.55 6.66 -1.56
C ALA A 91 -8.01 6.19 -0.16
N GLY A 92 -7.11 6.09 0.83
CA GLY A 92 -7.43 5.56 2.16
C GLY A 92 -7.75 4.07 2.18
N GLN A 93 -7.45 3.35 1.10
CA GLN A 93 -7.78 1.93 0.90
C GLN A 93 -6.53 1.04 0.90
N GLY A 94 -5.45 1.49 1.55
CA GLY A 94 -4.18 0.77 1.59
C GLY A 94 -4.28 -0.67 2.14
N GLY A 95 -5.18 -0.93 3.08
CA GLY A 95 -5.42 -2.29 3.60
C GLY A 95 -5.89 -3.30 2.53
N GLN A 96 -6.60 -2.82 1.51
CA GLN A 96 -7.07 -3.67 0.42
C GLN A 96 -5.95 -4.14 -0.51
N LEU A 97 -4.72 -3.61 -0.37
CA LEU A 97 -3.54 -4.15 -1.06
C LEU A 97 -3.21 -5.58 -0.61
N PHE A 98 -3.63 -5.96 0.59
CA PHE A 98 -3.40 -7.26 1.21
C PHE A 98 -4.58 -8.23 1.05
N GLU A 99 -5.63 -7.82 0.32
CA GLU A 99 -6.80 -8.63 0.03
C GLU A 99 -6.68 -9.30 -1.35
N GLY A 100 -7.17 -10.54 -1.45
CA GLY A 100 -7.24 -11.29 -2.70
C GLY A 100 -5.91 -11.93 -3.16
N GLY A 101 -5.87 -12.39 -4.42
CA GLY A 101 -4.76 -13.19 -4.95
C GLY A 101 -3.53 -12.38 -5.39
N CYS A 102 -3.54 -11.05 -5.24
CA CYS A 102 -2.49 -10.18 -5.77
C CYS A 102 -1.38 -9.83 -4.76
N VAL A 103 -1.49 -10.35 -3.54
CA VAL A 103 -0.53 -10.09 -2.46
C VAL A 103 0.87 -10.57 -2.80
N ASP A 104 1.04 -11.68 -3.54
CA ASP A 104 2.38 -12.15 -3.91
C ASP A 104 3.16 -11.12 -4.72
N ALA A 105 2.51 -10.46 -5.67
CA ALA A 105 3.14 -9.41 -6.49
C ALA A 105 3.58 -8.21 -5.64
N LEU A 106 2.79 -7.85 -4.61
CA LEU A 106 3.16 -6.81 -3.65
C LEU A 106 4.40 -7.22 -2.84
N LEU A 107 4.44 -8.48 -2.38
CA LEU A 107 5.56 -9.01 -1.61
C LEU A 107 6.83 -9.18 -2.45
N ASP A 108 6.72 -9.52 -3.74
CA ASP A 108 7.87 -9.63 -4.65
C ASP A 108 8.62 -8.29 -4.79
N SER A 109 7.89 -7.17 -4.72
CA SER A 109 8.44 -5.80 -4.80
C SER A 109 8.36 -5.05 -3.47
N TRP A 110 8.33 -5.75 -2.32
CA TRP A 110 8.05 -5.14 -1.02
C TRP A 110 8.95 -3.95 -0.68
N GLN A 111 10.24 -3.99 -1.05
CA GLN A 111 11.19 -2.90 -0.78
C GLN A 111 10.80 -1.61 -1.50
N HIS A 112 10.39 -1.71 -2.77
CA HIS A 112 9.96 -0.56 -3.56
C HIS A 112 8.59 -0.04 -3.08
N ASN A 113 7.68 -0.95 -2.71
CA ASN A 113 6.39 -0.58 -2.12
C ASN A 113 6.57 0.10 -0.75
N LEU A 114 7.47 -0.38 0.09
CA LEU A 114 7.79 0.26 1.36
C LEU A 114 8.44 1.63 1.14
N SER A 115 9.37 1.73 0.19
CA SER A 115 10.05 2.98 -0.15
C SER A 115 9.07 4.07 -0.58
N VAL A 116 8.08 3.75 -1.43
CA VAL A 116 7.10 4.74 -1.87
C VAL A 116 6.19 5.20 -0.73
N VAL A 117 5.79 4.28 0.18
CA VAL A 117 5.00 4.61 1.37
C VAL A 117 5.79 5.52 2.32
N LEU A 118 7.06 5.20 2.58
CA LEU A 118 7.94 6.02 3.42
C LEU A 118 8.20 7.40 2.84
N SER A 119 8.36 7.49 1.52
CA SER A 119 8.67 8.76 0.84
C SER A 119 7.43 9.67 0.70
N ASN A 120 6.22 9.11 0.85
CA ASN A 120 4.95 9.82 0.67
C ASN A 120 4.02 9.53 1.87
N ARG A 121 4.47 9.90 3.07
CA ARG A 121 3.72 9.70 4.32
C ARG A 121 2.34 10.36 4.24
N THR A 122 1.31 9.66 4.67
CA THR A 122 -0.10 10.06 4.64
C THR A 122 -0.91 9.21 5.63
N PRO A 123 -2.06 9.67 6.14
CA PRO A 123 -2.84 8.90 7.10
C PRO A 123 -3.12 7.46 6.63
N GLY A 124 -2.88 6.49 7.52
CA GLY A 124 -3.02 5.05 7.22
C GLY A 124 -1.74 4.36 6.74
N ASP A 125 -0.65 5.09 6.49
CA ASP A 125 0.64 4.52 6.09
C ASP A 125 1.24 3.55 7.12
N ILE A 126 1.13 3.85 8.41
CA ILE A 126 1.57 2.99 9.53
C ILE A 126 0.97 1.60 9.41
N GLU A 127 -0.34 1.53 9.18
CA GLU A 127 -1.04 0.26 9.10
C GLU A 127 -0.63 -0.54 7.86
N VAL A 128 -0.47 0.12 6.71
CA VAL A 128 0.02 -0.53 5.48
C VAL A 128 1.42 -1.11 5.67
N MET A 129 2.32 -0.40 6.33
CA MET A 129 3.68 -0.93 6.61
C MET A 129 3.65 -2.12 7.57
N ARG A 130 2.79 -2.08 8.60
CA ARG A 130 2.62 -3.20 9.52
C ARG A 130 2.05 -4.43 8.83
N GLN A 131 1.01 -4.25 8.00
CA GLN A 131 0.42 -5.34 7.22
C GLN A 131 1.40 -5.91 6.18
N LEU A 132 2.26 -5.07 5.59
CA LEU A 132 3.33 -5.53 4.72
C LEU A 132 4.31 -6.44 5.47
N GLY A 133 4.73 -6.02 6.67
CA GLY A 133 5.59 -6.84 7.52
C GLY A 133 4.94 -8.17 7.92
N ASP A 134 3.69 -8.11 8.38
CA ASP A 134 2.93 -9.30 8.78
C ASP A 134 2.75 -10.27 7.60
N ALA A 135 2.48 -9.76 6.40
CA ALA A 135 2.35 -10.56 5.19
C ALA A 135 3.68 -11.18 4.74
N LEU A 136 4.81 -10.46 4.88
CA LEU A 136 6.15 -10.99 4.59
C LEU A 136 6.49 -12.16 5.52
N LEU A 137 6.19 -12.03 6.81
CA LEU A 137 6.39 -13.10 7.78
C LEU A 137 5.46 -14.29 7.46
N ALA A 138 4.16 -14.05 7.30
CA ALA A 138 3.17 -15.10 7.12
C ALA A 138 3.33 -15.88 5.81
N ARG A 139 3.73 -15.21 4.71
CA ARG A 139 3.77 -15.83 3.37
C ARG A 139 5.17 -16.20 2.90
N ARG A 140 6.21 -15.50 3.35
CA ARG A 140 7.61 -15.74 2.93
C ARG A 140 8.49 -16.25 4.06
N GLY A 141 8.03 -16.19 5.32
CA GLY A 141 8.87 -16.48 6.48
C GLY A 141 10.00 -15.46 6.67
N ASP A 142 9.93 -14.30 6.01
CA ASP A 142 10.98 -13.29 6.06
C ASP A 142 10.83 -12.45 7.33
N PHE A 143 11.45 -12.95 8.39
CA PHE A 143 11.44 -12.31 9.69
C PHE A 143 12.11 -10.95 9.67
N HIS A 144 13.27 -10.81 9.02
CA HIS A 144 14.02 -9.55 9.00
C HIS A 144 13.27 -8.46 8.25
N ALA A 145 12.63 -8.78 7.11
CA ALA A 145 11.82 -7.81 6.38
C ALA A 145 10.57 -7.40 7.18
N CYS A 146 9.95 -8.35 7.90
CA CYS A 146 8.88 -8.04 8.84
C CYS A 146 9.32 -7.06 9.93
N GLN A 147 10.42 -7.35 10.64
CA GLN A 147 10.96 -6.47 11.67
C GLN A 147 11.27 -5.08 11.12
N PHE A 148 11.85 -5.01 9.92
CA PHE A 148 12.18 -3.75 9.27
C PHE A 148 10.92 -2.92 8.98
N CYS A 149 9.88 -3.52 8.38
CA CYS A 149 8.61 -2.86 8.09
C CYS A 149 7.94 -2.29 9.35
N HIS A 150 7.96 -3.05 10.45
CA HIS A 150 7.41 -2.57 11.72
C HIS A 150 8.27 -1.48 12.37
N ALA A 151 9.60 -1.59 12.32
CA ALA A 151 10.50 -0.57 12.84
C ALA A 151 10.25 0.79 12.14
N VAL A 152 10.22 0.80 10.81
CA VAL A 152 9.96 2.05 10.04
C VAL A 152 8.51 2.54 10.14
N ALA A 153 7.57 1.69 10.59
CA ALA A 153 6.22 2.09 10.95
C ALA A 153 6.14 2.82 12.31
N GLY A 154 7.28 3.08 12.97
CA GLY A 154 7.34 3.68 14.31
C GLY A 154 7.14 2.65 15.43
N GLY A 155 7.23 1.36 15.12
CA GLY A 155 7.29 0.33 16.15
C GLY A 155 8.61 0.42 16.90
N LEU A 156 8.55 0.81 18.17
CA LEU A 156 9.64 0.53 19.10
C LEU A 156 9.57 -0.94 19.53
N PRO A 157 10.69 -1.54 19.93
CA PRO A 157 10.64 -2.79 20.68
C PRO A 157 9.83 -2.51 21.95
N GLU A 158 8.61 -3.02 22.03
CA GLU A 158 7.78 -2.81 23.22
C GLU A 158 8.38 -3.59 24.39
N HIS A 159 8.60 -2.90 25.51
CA HIS A 159 8.93 -3.53 26.78
C HIS A 159 7.84 -4.52 27.14
N ALA A 160 8.23 -5.74 27.52
CA ALA A 160 7.35 -6.88 27.74
C ALA A 160 6.35 -6.68 28.90
N ASN A 161 5.30 -5.87 28.72
CA ASN A 161 4.16 -5.84 29.63
C ASN A 161 3.11 -6.83 29.11
N ALA A 162 3.05 -7.98 29.79
CA ALA A 162 2.38 -9.21 29.37
C ALA A 162 0.85 -9.21 29.57
N GLN A 163 0.11 -8.25 29.00
CA GLN A 163 -1.36 -8.23 29.15
C GLN A 163 -2.17 -8.41 27.86
N ASP A 164 -1.62 -8.15 26.67
CA ASP A 164 -2.36 -8.37 25.41
C ASP A 164 -1.86 -9.60 24.65
N GLY A 165 -2.46 -10.76 24.97
CA GLY A 165 -2.13 -12.08 24.42
C GLY A 165 -2.44 -12.30 22.92
N ALA A 166 -2.71 -11.26 22.13
CA ALA A 166 -3.08 -11.38 20.72
C ALA A 166 -2.14 -10.66 19.73
N SER A 167 -1.39 -9.64 20.17
CA SER A 167 -0.27 -9.10 19.39
C SER A 167 1.01 -9.79 19.83
N ALA A 168 1.20 -11.02 19.37
CA ALA A 168 2.42 -11.79 19.63
C ALA A 168 3.65 -10.97 19.22
N ARG A 169 4.32 -10.40 20.24
CA ARG A 169 5.68 -9.83 20.26
C ARG A 169 6.40 -9.93 18.92
N ARG A 170 6.22 -8.92 18.06
CA ARG A 170 6.69 -9.00 16.66
C ARG A 170 8.21 -8.87 16.55
N PHE A 171 8.88 -8.16 17.48
CA PHE A 171 10.34 -8.19 17.63
C PHE A 171 10.80 -7.63 18.97
N LEU A 172 11.67 -8.38 19.66
CA LEU A 172 12.27 -7.98 20.94
C LEU A 172 13.62 -7.27 20.73
N LEU A 173 14.49 -7.86 19.89
CA LEU A 173 15.76 -7.27 19.50
C LEU A 173 15.85 -7.21 17.96
N LEU A 174 16.37 -6.10 17.43
CA LEU A 174 16.49 -5.89 16.00
C LEU A 174 17.48 -6.88 15.39
N GLY A 175 16.96 -7.72 14.49
CA GLY A 175 17.68 -8.82 13.86
C GLY A 175 17.86 -10.05 14.75
N GLY A 176 17.19 -10.14 15.91
CA GLY A 176 17.09 -11.36 16.70
C GLY A 176 15.74 -12.05 16.48
N ASP A 177 15.76 -13.28 15.94
CA ASP A 177 14.56 -14.09 15.73
C ASP A 177 14.24 -14.94 16.97
N HIS A 178 13.48 -14.35 17.91
CA HIS A 178 13.02 -15.06 19.10
C HIS A 178 11.93 -16.09 18.82
N MET A 179 11.30 -16.05 17.65
CA MET A 179 10.22 -16.97 17.27
C MET A 179 10.80 -18.31 16.83
N GLN A 180 11.86 -18.30 16.03
CA GLN A 180 12.55 -19.52 15.59
C GLN A 180 13.69 -19.92 16.52
N CYS A 181 14.37 -18.96 17.14
CA CYS A 181 15.59 -19.17 17.93
C CYS A 181 15.49 -18.57 19.35
N PRO A 182 14.53 -19.00 20.19
CA PRO A 182 14.27 -18.39 21.49
C PRO A 182 15.46 -18.43 22.46
N ALA A 183 16.38 -19.38 22.31
CA ALA A 183 17.55 -19.52 23.17
C ALA A 183 18.79 -18.73 22.68
N SER A 184 18.82 -18.29 21.42
CA SER A 184 20.01 -17.72 20.78
C SER A 184 19.77 -16.39 20.05
N PHE A 185 18.54 -15.87 20.05
CA PHE A 185 18.22 -14.59 19.41
C PHE A 185 18.93 -13.38 20.03
N CYS A 186 19.27 -13.47 21.33
CA CYS A 186 19.97 -12.43 22.06
C CYS A 186 21.47 -12.47 21.74
N THR A 187 21.82 -11.90 20.60
CA THR A 187 23.21 -11.72 20.17
C THR A 187 23.68 -10.31 20.48
N LEU A 188 24.99 -10.13 20.68
CA LEU A 188 25.58 -8.79 20.85
C LEU A 188 25.22 -7.86 19.68
N ALA A 189 25.17 -8.39 18.45
CA ALA A 189 24.77 -7.63 17.28
C ALA A 189 23.30 -7.17 17.36
N ALA A 190 22.39 -8.01 17.85
CA ALA A 190 20.99 -7.65 18.01
C ALA A 190 20.80 -6.59 19.10
N VAL A 191 21.55 -6.68 20.21
CA VAL A 191 21.57 -5.67 21.27
C VAL A 191 22.08 -4.32 20.73
N HIS A 192 23.23 -4.30 20.06
CA HIS A 192 23.79 -3.06 19.50
C HIS A 192 22.87 -2.42 18.46
N ARG A 193 22.23 -3.21 17.58
CA ARG A 193 21.28 -2.68 16.59
C ARG A 193 20.07 -2.04 17.28
N THR A 194 19.52 -2.70 18.29
CA THR A 194 18.41 -2.15 19.09
C THR A 194 18.83 -0.86 19.79
N GLU A 195 20.00 -0.84 20.44
CA GLU A 195 20.51 0.35 21.14
C GLU A 195 20.68 1.55 20.17
N MET A 196 21.30 1.31 19.01
CA MET A 196 21.47 2.34 17.98
C MET A 196 20.11 2.88 17.49
N TRP A 197 19.15 1.99 17.28
CA TRP A 197 17.81 2.36 16.85
C TRP A 197 17.05 3.19 17.89
N GLU A 198 17.03 2.73 19.15
CA GLU A 198 16.39 3.45 20.24
C GLU A 198 17.06 4.80 20.50
N HIS A 199 18.38 4.89 20.34
CA HIS A 199 19.11 6.14 20.45
C HIS A 199 18.74 7.09 19.32
N ALA A 200 18.73 6.61 18.07
CA ALA A 200 18.32 7.41 16.91
C ALA A 200 16.88 7.91 17.04
N HIS A 201 15.97 7.06 17.51
CA HIS A 201 14.57 7.43 17.71
C HIS A 201 14.36 8.46 18.83
N ARG A 202 15.22 8.46 19.86
CA ARG A 202 15.22 9.48 20.92
C ARG A 202 15.73 10.85 20.44
N LEU A 203 16.51 10.90 19.37
CA LEU A 203 17.10 12.12 18.82
C LEU A 203 16.24 12.79 17.74
N ALA A 204 15.28 12.07 17.16
CA ALA A 204 14.38 12.54 16.11
C ALA A 204 13.15 13.25 16.71
#